data_AF-A0A3A0B3J0-F1
#
_entry.id   AF-A0A3A0B3J0-F1
#
_cell.length_a   1.000
_cell.length_b   1.000
_cell.length_c   1.000
_cell.angle_alpha   90.00
_cell.angle_beta   90.00
_cell.angle_gamma   90.00
#
_symmetry.space_group_name_H-M   'P 1'
#
loop_
_entity.id
_entity.type
_entity.pdbx_description
1 polymer ?
#
loop_
_entity_poly.entity_id
_entity_poly.type
_entity_poly.pdbx_seq_one_letter_code
_entity_poly.pdbx_strand_id
1 'polypeptide(L)'
;MSDDLNRTPADETNAHLSGEDAQPHAAQPAAAQPGSGPTPVERAAETAREQAGEAASALRRGEFMQDAGVDPTADKDDKLIALLSYATQIVIPVVMPVIVLLSESSKKRPFQRYHAVQSLALMLLFVVIAVAVGIGTAIFQIVPLLGQLLGVLVLCLTPIAYLMAVVALLYYGYQAYQGKRFAIPGLTSFLRDQGWID
;
A
#
# COMPACT_ATOMS: atom_id res chain seq x y z
N MET A 1 47.18 41.71 -64.30
CA MET A 1 46.88 42.69 -65.38
C MET A 1 45.38 42.59 -65.60
N SER A 2 44.60 43.35 -64.83
CA SER A 2 43.85 44.54 -65.32
C SER A 2 42.43 44.13 -65.70
N ASP A 3 41.45 44.43 -64.83
CA ASP A 3 40.37 45.44 -65.06
C ASP A 3 39.16 44.72 -65.71
N ASP A 4 37.91 44.84 -65.28
CA ASP A 4 37.05 46.00 -65.06
C ASP A 4 35.81 45.51 -64.26
N LEU A 5 35.52 46.01 -63.06
CA LEU A 5 34.49 47.05 -62.79
C LEU A 5 33.45 47.29 -63.89
N ASN A 6 32.16 47.17 -63.55
CA ASN A 6 31.13 48.22 -63.74
C ASN A 6 29.72 47.64 -63.98
N ARG A 7 28.83 47.75 -62.98
CA ARG A 7 27.52 48.46 -63.04
C ARG A 7 26.66 48.13 -61.81
N THR A 8 26.58 49.09 -60.88
CA THR A 8 25.43 49.38 -59.99
C THR A 8 24.41 50.22 -60.82
N PRO A 9 23.20 50.66 -60.37
CA PRO A 9 22.57 50.56 -59.05
C PRO A 9 21.03 50.36 -59.06
N ALA A 10 20.42 50.52 -57.88
CA ALA A 10 19.10 51.16 -57.66
C ALA A 10 17.84 50.35 -58.03
N ASP A 11 16.71 50.41 -57.35
CA ASP A 11 16.24 51.10 -56.14
C ASP A 11 14.76 50.69 -56.02
N GLU A 12 14.19 50.90 -54.84
CA GLU A 12 12.75 51.03 -54.60
C GLU A 12 11.84 49.79 -54.69
N THR A 13 10.74 49.65 -53.96
CA THR A 13 10.20 50.25 -52.74
C THR A 13 8.89 49.49 -52.52
N ASN A 14 8.67 48.98 -51.31
CA ASN A 14 7.39 48.68 -50.65
C ASN A 14 6.27 47.89 -51.37
N ALA A 15 5.85 46.78 -50.74
CA ALA A 15 4.56 46.70 -50.01
C ALA A 15 4.24 45.21 -49.74
N HIS A 16 4.37 44.75 -48.49
CA HIS A 16 3.26 44.62 -47.54
C HIS A 16 2.36 43.40 -47.87
N LEU A 17 2.53 42.29 -47.13
CA LEU A 17 1.51 41.70 -46.23
C LEU A 17 1.90 40.29 -45.76
N SER A 18 2.11 40.20 -44.45
CA SER A 18 1.66 39.11 -43.56
C SER A 18 2.33 37.75 -43.66
N GLY A 19 3.46 37.64 -42.95
CA GLY A 19 3.97 36.39 -42.36
C GLY A 19 4.41 36.71 -40.93
N GLU A 20 3.56 36.37 -39.97
CA GLU A 20 3.63 36.76 -38.57
C GLU A 20 4.49 35.76 -37.78
N ASP A 21 5.82 35.82 -37.92
CA ASP A 21 6.73 35.04 -37.07
C ASP A 21 7.05 35.83 -35.79
N ALA A 22 6.04 35.95 -34.94
CA ALA A 22 6.23 36.30 -33.54
C ALA A 22 6.93 35.13 -32.84
N GLN A 23 8.17 35.33 -32.45
CA GLN A 23 8.91 34.45 -31.56
C GLN A 23 8.80 35.01 -30.14
N PRO A 24 8.11 34.34 -29.19
CA PRO A 24 8.29 34.64 -27.78
C PRO A 24 8.70 33.41 -26.97
N HIS A 25 9.84 33.58 -26.33
CA HIS A 25 10.17 33.10 -24.99
C HIS A 25 10.17 31.58 -24.75
N ALA A 26 11.39 31.03 -24.73
CA ALA A 26 11.70 29.83 -23.96
C ALA A 26 11.11 29.97 -22.56
N ALA A 27 10.19 29.06 -22.21
CA ALA A 27 9.63 28.96 -20.88
C ALA A 27 10.75 28.62 -19.89
N GLN A 28 11.17 29.63 -19.14
CA GLN A 28 12.03 29.48 -17.99
C GLN A 28 11.31 28.56 -17.00
N PRO A 29 11.94 27.48 -16.49
CA PRO A 29 11.30 26.64 -15.49
C PRO A 29 10.99 27.54 -14.29
N ALA A 30 9.70 27.69 -14.00
CA ALA A 30 9.23 28.44 -12.86
C ALA A 30 9.95 27.91 -11.61
N ALA A 31 10.69 28.80 -10.95
CA ALA A 31 11.40 28.49 -9.72
C ALA A 31 10.46 27.78 -8.75
N ALA A 32 10.84 26.57 -8.35
CA ALA A 32 10.20 25.88 -7.24
C ALA A 32 10.28 26.78 -6.01
N GLN A 33 9.12 27.15 -5.45
CA GLN A 33 9.07 27.88 -4.19
C GLN A 33 9.65 26.99 -3.09
N PRO A 34 10.71 27.40 -2.37
CA PRO A 34 11.27 26.65 -1.27
C PRO A 34 10.43 26.96 -0.03
N GLY A 35 9.33 26.25 0.19
CA GLY A 35 8.45 26.59 1.32
C GLY A 35 7.32 25.64 1.71
N SER A 36 6.97 24.65 0.88
CA SER A 36 5.91 23.71 1.23
C SER A 36 6.47 22.30 1.32
N GLY A 37 7.12 21.98 2.44
CA GLY A 37 7.33 20.59 2.79
C GLY A 37 5.96 19.88 2.86
N PRO A 38 5.86 18.61 2.44
CA PRO A 38 4.59 17.90 2.41
C PRO A 38 3.91 18.01 3.77
N THR A 39 2.61 18.30 3.77
CA THR A 39 1.83 18.38 5.01
C THR A 39 1.89 17.04 5.77
N PRO A 40 1.61 16.97 7.08
CA PRO A 40 1.57 15.69 7.80
C PRO A 40 0.68 14.63 7.14
N VAL A 41 -0.43 15.06 6.53
CA VAL A 41 -1.35 14.20 5.78
C VAL A 41 -0.74 13.74 4.46
N GLU A 42 -0.04 14.63 3.76
CA GLU A 42 0.64 14.30 2.50
C GLU A 42 1.79 13.33 2.72
N ARG A 43 2.60 13.51 3.78
CA ARG A 43 3.62 12.52 4.17
C ARG A 43 3.03 11.17 4.52
N ALA A 44 1.93 11.13 5.28
CA ALA A 44 1.25 9.89 5.60
C ALA A 44 0.66 9.21 4.35
N ALA A 45 0.19 10.00 3.37
CA ALA A 45 -0.30 9.49 2.10
C ALA A 45 0.84 9.00 1.19
N GLU A 46 2.01 9.65 1.21
CA GLU A 46 3.22 9.24 0.50
C GLU A 46 3.75 7.92 1.05
N THR A 47 3.91 7.81 2.38
CA THR A 47 4.36 6.54 3.00
C THR A 47 3.39 5.40 2.74
N ALA A 48 2.07 5.66 2.80
CA ALA A 48 1.07 4.66 2.45
C ALA A 48 1.16 4.23 0.98
N ARG A 49 1.46 5.15 0.05
CA ARG A 49 1.65 4.83 -1.38
C ARG A 49 2.92 4.02 -1.62
N GLU A 50 4.01 4.37 -0.96
CA GLU A 50 5.28 3.62 -1.04
C GLU A 50 5.10 2.20 -0.51
N GLN A 51 4.50 2.05 0.67
CA GLN A 51 4.18 0.75 1.26
C GLN A 51 3.26 -0.09 0.37
N ALA A 52 2.23 0.51 -0.23
CA ALA A 52 1.33 -0.17 -1.15
C ALA A 52 2.03 -0.59 -2.47
N GLY A 53 2.92 0.25 -2.99
CA GLY A 53 3.69 -0.02 -4.20
C GLY A 53 4.71 -1.15 -3.99
N GLU A 54 5.42 -1.12 -2.86
CA GLU A 54 6.32 -2.18 -2.45
C GLU A 54 5.56 -3.50 -2.30
N ALA A 55 4.40 -3.47 -1.64
CA ALA A 55 3.53 -4.63 -1.47
C ALA A 55 3.06 -5.24 -2.78
N ALA A 56 2.61 -4.41 -3.72
CA ALA A 56 2.21 -4.86 -5.05
C ALA A 56 3.39 -5.44 -5.85
N SER A 57 4.59 -4.91 -5.66
CA SER A 57 5.79 -5.39 -6.34
C SER A 57 6.27 -6.75 -5.79
N ALA A 58 6.23 -6.95 -4.48
CA ALA A 58 6.54 -8.22 -3.82
C ALA A 58 5.54 -9.32 -4.21
N LEU A 59 4.25 -8.97 -4.31
CA LEU A 59 3.21 -9.83 -4.87
C LEU A 59 3.57 -10.31 -6.28
N ARG A 60 3.95 -9.36 -7.14
CA ARG A 60 4.24 -9.61 -8.56
C ARG A 60 5.46 -10.50 -8.76
N ARG A 61 6.46 -10.38 -7.90
CA ARG A 61 7.69 -11.17 -7.95
C ARG A 61 7.57 -12.52 -7.24
N GLY A 62 6.47 -12.77 -6.52
CA GLY A 62 6.28 -13.99 -5.75
C GLY A 62 7.16 -14.09 -4.50
N GLU A 63 7.81 -12.98 -4.09
CA GLU A 63 8.79 -12.96 -2.98
C GLU A 63 8.14 -12.86 -1.60
N PHE A 64 6.83 -13.04 -1.50
CA PHE A 64 6.00 -12.80 -0.32
C PHE A 64 6.51 -13.48 0.97
N MET A 65 7.32 -14.55 0.85
CA MET A 65 7.91 -15.32 1.94
C MET A 65 9.40 -15.63 1.72
N GLN A 66 10.04 -15.01 0.73
CA GLN A 66 11.40 -15.39 0.32
C GLN A 66 12.43 -15.02 1.38
N ASP A 67 12.13 -14.00 2.20
CA ASP A 67 12.93 -13.58 3.35
C ASP A 67 12.38 -14.08 4.69
N ALA A 68 11.48 -15.08 4.69
CA ALA A 68 10.91 -15.62 5.92
C ALA A 68 11.95 -16.41 6.73
N GLY A 69 12.70 -15.70 7.58
CA GLY A 69 13.72 -16.28 8.44
C GLY A 69 13.12 -17.14 9.56
N VAL A 70 13.69 -18.34 9.76
CA VAL A 70 13.38 -19.16 10.93
C VAL A 70 14.04 -18.53 12.15
N ASP A 71 13.26 -18.22 13.18
CA ASP A 71 13.79 -17.71 14.44
C ASP A 71 14.36 -18.89 15.26
N PRO A 72 15.69 -18.95 15.47
CA PRO A 72 16.32 -20.04 16.22
C PRO A 72 15.99 -19.99 17.72
N THR A 73 15.49 -18.85 18.22
CA THR A 73 15.15 -18.63 19.64
C THR A 73 13.71 -18.98 19.97
N ALA A 74 12.87 -19.27 18.97
CA ALA A 74 11.47 -19.62 19.17
C ALA A 74 11.30 -21.06 19.68
N ASP A 75 10.75 -21.20 20.88
CA ASP A 75 10.42 -22.51 21.44
C ASP A 75 9.08 -23.05 20.90
N LYS A 76 8.77 -24.32 21.19
CA LYS A 76 7.52 -24.98 20.77
C LYS A 76 6.28 -24.23 21.24
N ASP A 77 6.28 -23.76 22.48
CA ASP A 77 5.15 -23.01 23.05
C ASP A 77 4.95 -21.67 22.35
N ASP A 78 6.04 -20.98 22.00
CA ASP A 78 5.99 -19.70 21.26
C ASP A 78 5.39 -19.91 19.87
N LYS A 79 5.78 -20.99 19.17
CA LYS A 79 5.26 -21.37 17.85
C LYS A 79 3.78 -21.72 17.88
N LEU A 80 3.35 -22.45 18.90
CA LEU A 80 1.94 -22.77 19.11
C LEU A 80 1.13 -21.50 19.34
N ILE A 81 1.56 -20.62 20.26
CA ILE A 81 0.82 -19.39 20.54
C ILE A 81 0.80 -18.45 19.34
N ALA A 82 1.89 -18.39 18.56
CA ALA A 82 1.92 -17.65 17.31
C ALA A 82 0.89 -18.18 16.29
N LEU A 83 0.81 -19.50 16.09
CA LEU A 83 -0.24 -20.12 15.26
C LEU A 83 -1.65 -19.80 15.78
N LEU A 84 -1.89 -19.93 17.09
CA LEU A 84 -3.19 -19.65 17.68
C LEU A 84 -3.59 -18.18 17.53
N SER A 85 -2.63 -17.26 17.50
CA SER A 85 -2.89 -15.83 17.28
C SER A 85 -3.50 -15.53 15.91
N TYR A 86 -3.32 -16.42 14.92
CA TYR A 86 -4.02 -16.37 13.63
C TYR A 86 -5.24 -17.29 13.59
N ALA A 87 -5.12 -18.53 14.06
CA ALA A 87 -6.16 -19.55 13.93
C ALA A 87 -7.43 -19.19 14.73
N THR A 88 -7.27 -18.62 15.93
CA THR A 88 -8.41 -18.20 16.75
C THR A 88 -9.22 -17.09 16.10
N GLN A 89 -8.64 -16.35 15.14
CA GLN A 89 -9.35 -15.25 14.49
C GLN A 89 -10.55 -15.68 13.67
N ILE A 90 -10.57 -16.95 13.24
CA ILE A 90 -11.65 -17.54 12.45
C ILE A 90 -12.94 -17.65 13.27
N VAL A 91 -12.83 -17.90 14.57
CA VAL A 91 -13.98 -18.07 15.47
C VAL A 91 -14.19 -16.81 16.30
N ILE A 92 -13.11 -16.30 16.91
CA ILE A 92 -13.12 -15.11 17.76
C ILE A 92 -11.90 -14.23 17.39
N PRO A 93 -12.07 -13.26 16.46
CA PRO A 93 -11.01 -12.44 15.83
C PRO A 93 -9.95 -11.84 16.75
N VAL A 94 -10.25 -11.62 18.03
CA VAL A 94 -9.50 -10.72 18.90
C VAL A 94 -8.86 -11.40 20.12
N VAL A 95 -9.36 -12.55 20.57
CA VAL A 95 -9.09 -13.05 21.93
C VAL A 95 -7.61 -13.41 22.15
N MET A 96 -7.05 -14.31 21.34
CA MET A 96 -5.66 -14.76 21.55
C MET A 96 -4.62 -13.64 21.38
N PRO A 97 -4.60 -12.85 20.29
CA PRO A 97 -3.58 -11.82 20.13
C PRO A 97 -3.62 -10.76 21.24
N VAL A 98 -4.81 -10.40 21.71
CA VAL A 98 -4.95 -9.46 22.82
C VAL A 98 -4.45 -10.07 24.13
N ILE A 99 -4.79 -11.32 24.44
CA ILE A 99 -4.28 -12.00 25.64
C ILE A 99 -2.76 -12.02 25.62
N VAL A 100 -2.14 -12.38 24.49
CA VAL A 100 -0.68 -12.41 24.35
C VAL A 100 -0.08 -11.03 24.59
N LEU A 101 -0.62 -9.98 23.96
CA LEU A 101 -0.09 -8.62 24.09
C LEU A 101 -0.24 -8.04 25.50
N LEU A 102 -1.33 -8.37 26.19
CA LEU A 102 -1.55 -7.95 27.56
C LEU A 102 -0.79 -8.81 28.58
N SER A 103 -0.43 -10.04 28.21
CA SER A 103 0.35 -10.91 29.08
C SER A 103 1.80 -10.44 29.19
N GLU A 104 2.44 -10.71 30.33
CA GLU A 104 3.86 -10.44 30.51
C GLU A 104 4.76 -11.21 29.55
N SER A 105 4.26 -12.29 28.94
CA SER A 105 5.05 -13.11 28.02
C SER A 105 5.43 -12.32 26.76
N SER A 106 4.62 -11.34 26.34
CA SER A 106 4.96 -10.45 25.21
C SER A 106 6.26 -9.66 25.40
N LYS A 107 6.63 -9.33 26.64
CA LYS A 107 7.88 -8.63 26.97
C LYS A 107 9.09 -9.57 26.97
N LYS A 108 8.87 -10.86 27.27
CA LYS A 108 9.91 -11.87 27.45
C LYS A 108 10.12 -12.73 26.20
N ARG A 109 9.15 -12.74 25.26
CA ARG A 109 9.11 -13.60 24.06
C ARG A 109 8.91 -12.75 22.80
N PRO A 110 9.98 -12.27 22.14
CA PRO A 110 9.87 -11.38 20.97
C PRO A 110 9.17 -12.06 19.78
N PHE A 111 9.37 -13.36 19.57
CA PHE A 111 8.68 -14.13 18.53
C PHE A 111 7.15 -14.14 18.73
N GLN A 112 6.71 -14.40 19.95
CA GLN A 112 5.30 -14.44 20.31
C GLN A 112 4.64 -13.06 20.12
N ARG A 113 5.32 -11.99 20.59
CA ARG A 113 4.88 -10.61 20.42
C ARG A 113 4.76 -10.24 18.94
N TYR A 114 5.76 -10.57 18.13
CA TYR A 114 5.77 -10.27 16.68
C TYR A 114 4.49 -10.76 16.00
N HIS A 115 4.17 -12.05 16.14
CA HIS A 115 2.99 -12.64 15.50
C HIS A 115 1.66 -12.17 16.12
N ALA A 116 1.63 -11.89 17.43
CA ALA A 116 0.44 -11.35 18.08
C ALA A 116 0.11 -9.91 17.63
N VAL A 117 1.11 -9.02 17.51
CA VAL A 117 0.92 -7.68 16.94
C VAL A 117 0.49 -7.79 15.48
N GLN A 118 1.19 -8.60 14.69
CA GLN A 118 0.91 -8.75 13.27
C GLN A 118 -0.51 -9.30 13.02
N SER A 119 -0.95 -10.31 13.78
CA SER A 119 -2.32 -10.83 13.63
C SER A 119 -3.36 -9.84 14.13
N LEU A 120 -3.11 -9.10 15.22
CA LEU A 120 -4.02 -8.05 15.68
C LEU A 120 -4.21 -6.96 14.62
N ALA A 121 -3.13 -6.53 13.98
CA ALA A 121 -3.16 -5.56 12.90
C ALA A 121 -3.91 -6.09 11.66
N LEU A 122 -3.73 -7.37 11.33
CA LEU A 122 -4.46 -8.02 10.24
C LEU A 122 -5.98 -8.08 10.52
N MET A 123 -6.36 -8.36 11.78
CA MET A 123 -7.76 -8.30 12.20
C MET A 123 -8.34 -6.89 12.03
N LEU A 124 -7.60 -5.87 12.47
CA LEU A 124 -8.02 -4.48 12.33
C LEU A 124 -8.18 -4.10 10.85
N LEU A 125 -7.27 -4.54 9.99
CA LEU A 125 -7.36 -4.34 8.54
C LEU A 125 -8.64 -4.97 7.96
N PHE A 126 -8.95 -6.22 8.33
CA PHE A 126 -10.18 -6.88 7.89
C PHE A 126 -11.44 -6.17 8.38
N VAL A 127 -11.46 -5.69 9.62
CA VAL A 127 -12.59 -4.91 10.17
C VAL A 127 -12.77 -3.61 9.39
N VAL A 128 -11.71 -2.87 9.10
CA VAL A 128 -11.78 -1.62 8.32
C VAL A 128 -12.33 -1.89 6.92
N ILE A 129 -11.85 -2.92 6.23
CA ILE A 129 -12.35 -3.32 4.90
C ILE A 129 -13.83 -3.71 4.98
N ALA A 130 -14.22 -4.54 5.95
CA ALA A 130 -15.59 -4.99 6.11
C ALA A 130 -16.55 -3.82 6.38
N VAL A 131 -16.16 -2.88 7.24
CA VAL A 131 -16.93 -1.66 7.53
C VAL A 131 -17.03 -0.78 6.28
N ALA A 132 -15.93 -0.57 5.55
CA ALA A 132 -15.95 0.23 4.32
C ALA A 132 -16.88 -0.38 3.25
N VAL A 133 -16.81 -1.70 3.05
CA VAL A 133 -17.72 -2.43 2.14
C VAL A 133 -19.16 -2.34 2.61
N GLY A 134 -19.42 -2.49 3.92
CA GLY A 134 -20.75 -2.39 4.50
C GLY A 134 -21.37 -1.01 4.30
N ILE A 135 -20.61 0.06 4.60
CA ILE A 135 -21.04 1.44 4.38
C ILE A 135 -21.28 1.71 2.89
N GLY A 136 -20.35 1.31 2.02
CA GLY A 136 -20.50 1.47 0.57
C GLY A 136 -21.78 0.78 0.07
N THR A 137 -21.99 -0.48 0.46
CA THR A 137 -23.18 -1.24 0.10
C THR A 137 -24.47 -0.56 0.60
N ALA A 138 -24.47 -0.06 1.84
CA ALA A 138 -25.62 0.63 2.42
C ALA A 138 -25.97 1.92 1.65
N ILE A 139 -24.97 2.70 1.22
CA ILE A 139 -25.18 3.90 0.41
C ILE A 139 -25.84 3.53 -0.94
N PHE A 140 -25.39 2.46 -1.59
CA PHE A 140 -25.96 2.02 -2.87
C PHE A 140 -27.40 1.50 -2.76
N GLN A 141 -27.87 1.08 -1.58
CA GLN A 141 -29.26 0.65 -1.37
C GLN A 141 -30.30 1.77 -1.55
N ILE A 142 -29.89 3.05 -1.56
CA ILE A 142 -30.79 4.19 -1.78
C ILE A 142 -31.51 4.09 -3.14
N VAL A 143 -30.84 3.52 -4.16
CA VAL A 143 -31.43 3.31 -5.49
C VAL A 143 -31.88 1.85 -5.61
N PRO A 144 -33.20 1.54 -5.61
CA PRO A 144 -33.68 0.17 -5.40
C PRO A 144 -33.13 -0.87 -6.40
N LEU A 145 -33.13 -0.56 -7.71
CA LEU A 145 -32.71 -1.53 -8.73
C LEU A 145 -31.18 -1.77 -8.73
N LEU A 146 -30.39 -0.69 -8.60
CA LEU A 146 -28.93 -0.75 -8.56
C LEU A 146 -28.41 -1.33 -7.25
N GLY A 147 -29.03 -0.94 -6.13
CA GLY A 147 -28.72 -1.44 -4.80
C GLY A 147 -28.98 -2.94 -4.67
N GLN A 148 -30.09 -3.45 -5.21
CA GLN A 148 -30.36 -4.89 -5.19
C GLN A 148 -29.32 -5.68 -6.00
N LEU A 149 -28.97 -5.22 -7.21
CA LEU A 149 -27.97 -5.89 -8.05
C LEU A 149 -26.59 -5.93 -7.36
N LEU A 150 -26.13 -4.79 -6.83
CA LEU A 150 -24.86 -4.69 -6.11
C LEU A 150 -24.88 -5.48 -4.79
N GLY A 151 -26.00 -5.46 -4.07
CA GLY A 151 -26.18 -6.19 -2.81
C GLY A 151 -26.09 -7.70 -3.02
N VAL A 152 -26.75 -8.23 -4.06
CA VAL A 152 -26.63 -9.66 -4.43
C VAL A 152 -25.20 -10.00 -4.83
N LEU A 153 -24.53 -9.14 -5.60
CA LEU A 153 -23.13 -9.34 -5.96
C LEU A 153 -22.23 -9.41 -4.71
N VAL A 154 -22.34 -8.44 -3.80
CA VAL A 154 -21.57 -8.42 -2.54
C VAL A 154 -21.90 -9.65 -1.70
N LEU A 155 -23.16 -10.05 -1.61
CA LEU A 155 -23.58 -11.24 -0.88
C LEU A 155 -22.95 -12.52 -1.45
N CYS A 156 -22.81 -12.64 -2.77
CA CYS A 156 -22.14 -13.77 -3.41
C CYS A 156 -20.62 -13.74 -3.24
N LEU A 157 -20.00 -12.56 -3.24
CA LEU A 157 -18.55 -12.40 -3.10
C LEU A 157 -18.09 -12.51 -1.64
N THR A 158 -18.92 -12.15 -0.67
CA THR A 158 -18.60 -12.19 0.76
C THR A 158 -18.15 -13.56 1.25
N PRO A 159 -18.83 -14.69 0.98
CA PRO A 159 -18.35 -16.01 1.41
C PRO A 159 -17.04 -16.39 0.72
N ILE A 160 -16.82 -16.01 -0.53
CA ILE A 160 -15.56 -16.25 -1.24
C ILE A 160 -14.42 -15.46 -0.57
N ALA A 161 -14.65 -14.18 -0.30
CA ALA A 161 -13.68 -13.33 0.40
C ALA A 161 -13.36 -13.85 1.81
N TYR A 162 -14.39 -14.30 2.55
CA TYR A 162 -14.21 -14.92 3.86
C TYR A 162 -13.36 -16.20 3.77
N LEU A 163 -13.63 -17.09 2.81
CA LEU A 163 -12.82 -18.29 2.59
C LEU A 163 -11.37 -17.95 2.23
N MET A 164 -11.15 -16.95 1.39
CA MET A 164 -9.80 -16.46 1.09
C MET A 164 -9.09 -15.94 2.33
N ALA A 165 -9.77 -15.18 3.19
CA ALA A 165 -9.25 -14.71 4.46
C ALA A 165 -8.89 -15.88 5.40
N VAL A 166 -9.77 -16.89 5.51
CA VAL A 166 -9.52 -18.10 6.30
C VAL A 166 -8.29 -18.85 5.79
N VAL A 167 -8.17 -19.05 4.48
CA VAL A 167 -7.00 -19.70 3.88
C VAL A 167 -5.72 -18.90 4.18
N ALA A 168 -5.76 -17.57 4.06
CA ALA A 168 -4.64 -16.72 4.40
C ALA A 168 -4.24 -16.83 5.88
N LEU A 169 -5.22 -16.81 6.80
CA LEU A 169 -4.99 -16.97 8.24
C LEU A 169 -4.38 -18.33 8.59
N LEU A 170 -4.88 -19.40 7.98
CA LEU A 170 -4.32 -20.74 8.17
C LEU A 170 -2.90 -20.84 7.62
N TYR A 171 -2.65 -20.23 6.46
CA TYR A 171 -1.32 -20.18 5.86
C TYR A 171 -0.32 -19.41 6.75
N TYR A 172 -0.70 -18.22 7.23
CA TYR A 172 0.11 -17.43 8.16
C TYR A 172 0.35 -18.14 9.49
N GLY A 173 -0.69 -18.76 10.06
CA GLY A 173 -0.57 -19.58 11.26
C GLY A 173 0.37 -20.76 11.07
N TYR A 174 0.31 -21.43 9.92
CA TYR A 174 1.20 -22.54 9.59
C TYR A 174 2.66 -22.10 9.45
N GLN A 175 2.94 -20.95 8.81
CA GLN A 175 4.29 -20.40 8.74
C GLN A 175 4.82 -20.01 10.13
N ALA A 176 3.97 -19.40 10.97
CA ALA A 176 4.32 -19.07 12.34
C ALA A 176 4.62 -20.34 13.17
N TYR A 177 3.89 -21.43 12.95
CA TYR A 177 4.16 -22.72 13.60
C TYR A 177 5.50 -23.34 13.20
N GLN A 178 5.95 -23.09 11.96
CA GLN A 178 7.31 -23.47 11.54
C GLN A 178 8.40 -22.61 12.21
N GLY A 179 8.04 -21.62 13.01
CA GLY A 179 8.99 -20.70 13.65
C GLY A 179 9.49 -19.61 12.72
N LYS A 180 8.80 -19.34 11.60
CA LYS A 180 9.23 -18.32 10.62
C LYS A 180 8.65 -16.96 10.96
N ARG A 181 9.51 -15.94 11.02
CA ARG A 181 9.09 -14.54 10.94
C ARG A 181 8.95 -14.16 9.47
N PHE A 182 7.75 -13.77 9.07
CA PHE A 182 7.47 -13.36 7.70
C PHE A 182 6.81 -11.98 7.70
N ALA A 183 7.04 -11.24 6.61
CA ALA A 183 6.40 -9.97 6.38
C ALA A 183 5.13 -10.15 5.55
N ILE A 184 4.04 -9.52 5.99
CA ILE A 184 2.89 -9.24 5.13
C ILE A 184 3.20 -7.88 4.48
N PRO A 185 3.41 -7.81 3.16
CA PRO A 185 3.75 -6.57 2.49
C PRO A 185 2.70 -5.49 2.73
N GLY A 186 3.16 -4.26 2.96
CA GLY A 186 2.32 -3.13 3.34
C GLY A 186 1.94 -3.11 4.83
N LEU A 187 1.51 -4.25 5.39
CA LEU A 187 1.10 -4.33 6.80
C LEU A 187 2.29 -4.41 7.76
N THR A 188 3.22 -5.34 7.51
CA THR A 188 4.40 -5.53 8.37
C THR A 188 5.39 -4.39 8.24
N SER A 189 5.58 -3.82 7.05
CA SER A 189 6.40 -2.61 6.87
C SER A 189 5.82 -1.45 7.66
N PHE A 190 4.50 -1.21 7.59
CA PHE A 190 3.83 -0.21 8.42
C PHE A 190 4.06 -0.44 9.92
N LEU A 191 3.88 -1.67 10.42
CA LEU A 191 4.07 -1.97 11.85
C LEU A 191 5.52 -1.76 12.32
N ARG A 192 6.48 -2.05 11.44
CA ARG A 192 7.92 -1.85 11.67
C ARG A 192 8.25 -0.35 11.72
N ASP A 193 7.72 0.43 10.79
CA ASP A 193 7.90 1.89 10.74
C ASP A 193 7.32 2.58 11.98
N GLN A 194 6.22 2.05 12.54
CA GLN A 194 5.64 2.53 13.80
C GLN A 194 6.37 2.03 15.06
N GLY A 195 7.40 1.18 14.92
CA GLY A 195 8.16 0.62 16.04
C GLY A 195 7.38 -0.39 16.89
N TRP A 196 6.33 -1.01 16.35
CA TRP A 196 5.53 -1.98 17.10
C TRP A 196 6.15 -3.38 17.11
N ILE A 197 6.89 -3.71 16.05
CA ILE A 197 7.59 -4.98 15.84
C ILE A 197 8.99 -4.74 15.27
N ASP A 198 9.93 -5.63 15.61
CA ASP A 198 11.34 -5.61 15.19
C ASP A 198 11.64 -6.49 13.97
#